data_AF-A0A7Y3A257-F1
#
_entry.id   AF-A0A7Y3A257-F1
#
_cell.length_a   1.000
_cell.length_b   1.000
_cell.length_c   1.000
_cell.angle_alpha   90.00
_cell.angle_beta   90.00
_cell.angle_gamma   90.00
#
_symmetry.space_group_name_H-M   'P 1'
#
loop_
_entity.id
_entity.type
_entity.pdbx_description
1 polymer ?
#
loop_
_entity_poly.entity_id
_entity_poly.type
_entity_poly.pdbx_seq_one_letter_code
_entity_poly.pdbx_strand_id
1 'polypeptide(L)'
;MLKKFLLLMLATGFLFACSNDDDTMTAVIPDAGTLSGGSFVFCVDGMPDNVSGISTDANALGSNSTFVITDDTGDILGLPPTLTDLESVDFDGAGAGTCLIWYLRFEDGLQGAEVGLNANDLQGNFDLSNSIEVVRNEPNGGTITGGPFNFTVDGTPDMVSGISLDGNQSGTNSTWVVTDDTGNILGLPPTLADLEGINFDDAGAGVCLIWYLRFEDGLQGAAPGMNASDLSGCFSLSNSISVTRN
;
A
#
# COMPACT_ATOMS: atom_id res chain seq x y z
N MET A 1 -46.61 59.53 -75.04
CA MET A 1 -46.27 60.97 -74.90
C MET A 1 -45.06 61.11 -74.01
N LEU A 2 -44.21 62.06 -74.37
CA LEU A 2 -42.82 62.28 -73.97
C LEU A 2 -42.71 63.27 -72.80
N LYS A 3 -41.79 63.04 -71.85
CA LYS A 3 -40.81 64.01 -71.23
C LYS A 3 -40.35 63.47 -69.86
N LYS A 4 -39.06 63.09 -69.70
CA LYS A 4 -37.91 63.90 -69.18
C LYS A 4 -38.17 64.33 -67.73
N PHE A 5 -37.31 64.23 -66.70
CA PHE A 5 -35.85 64.16 -66.45
C PHE A 5 -35.78 64.05 -64.88
N LEU A 6 -34.88 63.40 -64.16
CA LEU A 6 -33.50 63.76 -63.87
C LEU A 6 -32.94 62.80 -62.78
N LEU A 7 -31.66 62.48 -62.97
CA LEU A 7 -30.65 61.75 -62.19
C LEU A 7 -30.58 62.00 -60.66
N LEU A 8 -30.34 60.93 -59.87
CA LEU A 8 -29.29 60.92 -58.83
C LEU A 8 -28.87 59.48 -58.49
N MET A 9 -27.61 59.13 -58.77
CA MET A 9 -26.96 57.91 -58.29
C MET A 9 -26.70 58.02 -56.78
N LEU A 10 -26.96 56.95 -56.03
CA LEU A 10 -26.28 56.69 -54.77
C LEU A 10 -25.91 55.20 -54.73
N ALA A 11 -24.63 54.93 -54.98
CA ALA A 11 -24.01 53.63 -54.80
C ALA A 11 -23.29 53.65 -53.45
N THR A 12 -23.66 52.75 -52.54
CA THR A 12 -22.81 52.43 -51.39
C THR A 12 -23.13 51.05 -50.82
N GLY A 13 -22.23 50.12 -51.09
CA GLY A 13 -21.67 49.18 -50.11
C GLY A 13 -22.60 48.17 -49.46
N PHE A 14 -22.78 47.02 -50.10
CA PHE A 14 -23.14 45.78 -49.42
C PHE A 14 -21.88 45.27 -48.70
N LEU A 15 -21.72 45.61 -47.42
CA LEU A 15 -20.67 45.03 -46.58
C LEU A 15 -21.20 43.70 -46.03
N PHE A 16 -20.70 42.60 -46.58
CA PHE A 16 -20.66 41.32 -45.88
C PHE A 16 -19.78 41.53 -44.65
N ALA A 17 -20.40 41.62 -43.47
CA ALA A 17 -19.69 41.43 -42.22
C ALA A 17 -19.47 39.92 -42.07
N CYS A 18 -18.25 39.45 -42.38
CA CYS A 18 -17.78 38.18 -41.86
C CYS A 18 -17.72 38.33 -40.34
N SER A 19 -18.57 37.62 -39.60
CA SER A 19 -18.31 37.34 -38.19
C SER A 19 -17.06 36.47 -38.17
N ASN A 20 -15.92 37.10 -37.90
CA ASN A 20 -14.79 36.35 -37.37
C ASN A 20 -15.22 35.92 -35.97
N ASP A 21 -15.80 34.73 -35.88
CA ASP A 21 -15.84 33.99 -34.62
C ASP A 21 -14.39 33.65 -34.28
N ASP A 22 -13.71 34.63 -33.70
CA ASP A 22 -12.45 34.45 -33.01
C ASP A 22 -12.77 33.68 -31.73
N ASP A 23 -12.99 32.37 -31.90
CA ASP A 23 -12.96 31.38 -30.83
C ASP A 23 -11.53 31.37 -30.28
N THR A 24 -11.21 32.42 -29.52
CA THR A 24 -10.12 32.42 -28.57
C THR A 24 -10.44 31.31 -27.57
N MET A 25 -9.99 30.10 -27.89
CA MET A 25 -9.94 28.98 -26.96
C MET A 25 -9.13 29.47 -25.76
N THR A 26 -9.84 29.89 -24.71
CA THR A 26 -9.21 30.25 -23.44
C THR A 26 -8.45 29.02 -22.99
N ALA A 27 -7.12 29.10 -22.94
CA ALA A 27 -6.30 27.97 -22.52
C ALA A 27 -6.75 27.53 -21.12
N VAL A 28 -7.23 26.29 -21.01
CA VAL A 28 -7.55 25.69 -19.71
C VAL A 28 -6.23 25.49 -18.99
N ILE A 29 -6.12 26.03 -17.78
CA ILE A 29 -5.01 25.74 -16.86
C ILE A 29 -5.51 24.58 -15.99
N PRO A 30 -4.90 23.38 -16.09
CA PRO A 30 -5.29 22.25 -15.26
C PRO A 30 -5.11 22.57 -13.77
N ASP A 31 -6.00 22.00 -12.97
CA ASP A 31 -5.98 22.04 -11.51
C ASP A 31 -6.49 20.69 -11.04
N ALA A 32 -5.63 19.87 -10.45
CA ALA A 32 -5.98 18.55 -9.97
C ALA A 32 -6.73 18.60 -8.63
N GLY A 33 -6.70 19.74 -7.94
CA GLY A 33 -7.29 19.90 -6.62
C GLY A 33 -6.72 18.92 -5.60
N THR A 34 -7.58 18.48 -4.68
CA THR A 34 -7.21 17.57 -3.58
C THR A 34 -7.81 16.17 -3.78
N LEU A 35 -6.98 15.14 -3.57
CA LEU A 35 -7.45 13.79 -3.33
C LEU A 35 -7.81 13.59 -1.86
N SER A 36 -9.00 13.03 -1.61
CA SER A 36 -9.48 12.65 -0.29
C SER A 36 -9.67 11.13 -0.18
N GLY A 37 -9.43 10.58 1.01
CA GLY A 37 -9.42 9.13 1.27
C GLY A 37 -8.12 8.71 1.96
N GLY A 38 -7.95 7.41 2.23
CA GLY A 38 -6.73 6.85 2.81
C GLY A 38 -6.31 7.45 4.17
N SER A 39 -5.06 7.24 4.63
CA SER A 39 -4.03 6.36 4.05
C SER A 39 -4.43 4.88 4.08
N PHE A 40 -3.80 4.06 3.25
CA PHE A 40 -4.05 2.63 3.19
C PHE A 40 -2.84 1.85 3.70
N VAL A 41 -3.11 0.77 4.44
CA VAL A 41 -2.10 -0.17 4.93
C VAL A 41 -2.57 -1.58 4.62
N PHE A 42 -1.73 -2.32 3.92
CA PHE A 42 -2.01 -3.65 3.38
C PHE A 42 -0.96 -4.66 3.80
N CYS A 43 -1.29 -5.95 3.68
CA CYS A 43 -0.37 -7.04 3.96
C CYS A 43 -0.16 -7.86 2.69
N VAL A 44 1.09 -8.02 2.27
CA VAL A 44 1.42 -8.90 1.15
C VAL A 44 1.26 -10.33 1.61
N ASP A 45 0.09 -10.93 1.35
CA ASP A 45 -0.31 -12.26 1.83
C ASP A 45 -0.84 -13.18 0.72
N GLY A 46 -0.84 -12.69 -0.53
CA GLY A 46 -1.32 -13.37 -1.72
C GLY A 46 -2.82 -13.20 -1.98
N MET A 47 -3.54 -12.40 -1.18
CA MET A 47 -4.92 -12.02 -1.44
C MET A 47 -5.00 -10.60 -2.02
N PRO A 48 -5.95 -10.33 -2.94
CA PRO A 48 -6.03 -9.01 -3.54
C PRO A 48 -6.28 -7.88 -2.53
N ASP A 49 -5.42 -6.87 -2.58
CA ASP A 49 -5.48 -5.68 -1.73
C ASP A 49 -5.87 -4.46 -2.55
N ASN A 50 -7.15 -4.09 -2.49
CA ASN A 50 -7.73 -3.01 -3.27
C ASN A 50 -8.02 -1.77 -2.42
N VAL A 51 -7.65 -0.59 -2.91
CA VAL A 51 -8.07 0.68 -2.29
C VAL A 51 -9.55 0.95 -2.55
N SER A 52 -10.19 1.70 -1.65
CA SER A 52 -11.59 2.12 -1.83
C SER A 52 -11.88 3.43 -1.10
N GLY A 53 -12.93 4.13 -1.54
CA GLY A 53 -13.40 5.35 -0.87
C GLY A 53 -12.54 6.58 -1.16
N ILE A 54 -11.77 6.53 -2.24
CA ILE A 54 -11.03 7.69 -2.75
C ILE A 54 -12.01 8.61 -3.48
N SER A 55 -11.83 9.92 -3.34
CA SER A 55 -12.60 10.92 -4.09
C SER A 55 -11.71 12.05 -4.58
N THR A 56 -12.06 12.59 -5.74
CA THR A 56 -11.38 13.73 -6.38
C THR A 56 -12.11 15.02 -6.08
N ASP A 57 -11.40 16.15 -6.09
CA ASP A 57 -12.03 17.47 -6.01
C ASP A 57 -13.04 17.69 -7.14
N ALA A 58 -14.26 18.09 -6.78
CA ALA A 58 -15.34 18.36 -7.72
C ALA A 58 -15.07 19.56 -8.63
N ASN A 59 -14.15 20.45 -8.23
CA ASN A 59 -13.76 21.63 -8.99
C ASN A 59 -12.48 21.44 -9.81
N ALA A 60 -11.89 20.24 -9.82
CA ALA A 60 -10.68 19.98 -10.59
C ALA A 60 -10.90 20.29 -12.08
N LEU A 61 -9.93 20.95 -12.72
CA LEU A 61 -9.97 21.45 -14.09
C LEU A 61 -8.92 20.78 -14.98
N GLY A 62 -9.19 20.71 -16.28
CA GLY A 62 -8.34 20.10 -17.30
C GLY A 62 -9.16 19.24 -18.26
N SER A 63 -8.80 19.22 -19.54
CA SER A 63 -9.55 18.47 -20.56
C SER A 63 -9.43 16.95 -20.39
N ASN A 64 -8.30 16.48 -19.88
CA ASN A 64 -8.03 15.07 -19.62
C ASN A 64 -7.73 14.81 -18.13
N SER A 65 -7.89 13.56 -17.71
CA SER A 65 -7.55 13.10 -16.37
C SER A 65 -7.08 11.66 -16.35
N THR A 66 -6.30 11.31 -15.33
CA THR A 66 -5.94 9.93 -14.97
C THR A 66 -5.51 9.90 -13.51
N PHE A 67 -5.47 8.71 -12.92
CA PHE A 67 -4.69 8.49 -11.71
C PHE A 67 -3.26 8.11 -12.09
N VAL A 68 -2.31 8.42 -11.20
CA VAL A 68 -0.91 8.01 -11.31
C VAL A 68 -0.56 7.28 -10.04
N ILE A 69 -0.04 6.06 -10.15
CA ILE A 69 0.51 5.31 -9.02
C ILE A 69 2.02 5.33 -9.18
N THR A 70 2.74 5.83 -8.19
CA THR A 70 4.20 5.85 -8.16
C THR A 70 4.74 5.03 -6.99
N ASP A 71 6.02 4.70 -7.02
CA ASP A 71 6.76 4.38 -5.80
C ASP A 71 7.08 5.65 -4.97
N ASP A 72 7.88 5.50 -3.91
CA ASP A 72 8.30 6.60 -3.03
C ASP A 72 9.37 7.53 -3.63
N THR A 73 9.95 7.15 -4.78
CA THR A 73 10.91 7.96 -5.55
C THR A 73 10.29 8.68 -6.75
N GLY A 74 9.01 8.38 -7.04
CA GLY A 74 8.23 8.98 -8.11
C GLY A 74 8.21 8.17 -9.41
N ASP A 75 8.78 6.96 -9.44
CA ASP A 75 8.72 6.10 -10.62
C ASP A 75 7.29 5.58 -10.81
N ILE A 76 6.74 5.75 -12.02
CA ILE A 76 5.36 5.43 -12.35
C ILE A 76 5.20 3.91 -12.48
N LEU A 77 4.37 3.35 -11.60
CA LEU A 77 4.02 1.94 -11.55
C LEU A 77 2.72 1.64 -12.31
N GLY A 78 1.81 2.62 -12.38
CA GLY A 78 0.51 2.44 -13.04
C GLY A 78 -0.19 3.76 -13.35
N LEU A 79 -1.08 3.72 -14.35
CA LEU A 79 -1.88 4.86 -14.82
C LEU A 79 -3.36 4.46 -14.96
N PRO A 80 -4.10 4.21 -13.86
CA PRO A 80 -5.50 3.86 -13.95
C PRO A 80 -6.32 5.04 -14.52
N PRO A 81 -7.06 4.86 -15.63
CA PRO A 81 -7.70 5.97 -16.33
C PRO A 81 -8.96 6.47 -15.60
N THR A 82 -9.56 5.65 -14.74
CA THR A 82 -10.74 6.03 -13.95
C THR A 82 -10.58 5.64 -12.49
N LEU A 83 -11.42 6.20 -11.62
CA LEU A 83 -11.46 5.84 -10.20
C LEU A 83 -11.82 4.36 -10.02
N THR A 84 -12.74 3.84 -10.84
CA THR A 84 -13.10 2.42 -10.80
C THR A 84 -11.92 1.53 -11.18
N ASP A 85 -11.12 1.93 -12.18
CA ASP A 85 -9.92 1.18 -12.54
C ASP A 85 -8.87 1.25 -11.43
N LEU A 86 -8.70 2.41 -10.78
CA LEU A 86 -7.82 2.56 -9.61
C LEU A 86 -8.25 1.64 -8.46
N GLU A 87 -9.53 1.64 -8.09
CA GLU A 87 -10.05 0.78 -7.02
C GLU A 87 -10.01 -0.71 -7.40
N SER A 88 -9.80 -1.05 -8.67
CA SER A 88 -9.58 -2.43 -9.12
C SER A 88 -8.11 -2.87 -9.12
N VAL A 89 -7.17 -1.96 -8.86
CA VAL A 89 -5.74 -2.29 -8.75
C VAL A 89 -5.51 -3.13 -7.50
N ASP A 90 -4.91 -4.30 -7.70
CA ASP A 90 -4.40 -5.15 -6.63
C ASP A 90 -2.99 -4.70 -6.24
N PHE A 91 -2.85 -4.22 -5.01
CA PHE A 91 -1.59 -3.73 -4.46
C PHE A 91 -0.70 -4.86 -3.92
N ASP A 92 -1.23 -6.06 -3.63
CA ASP A 92 -0.44 -7.18 -3.09
C ASP A 92 0.68 -7.59 -4.06
N GLY A 93 0.34 -7.74 -5.35
CA GLY A 93 1.25 -8.26 -6.37
C GLY A 93 2.53 -7.46 -6.63
N ALA A 94 2.67 -6.26 -6.05
CA ALA A 94 3.86 -5.43 -6.13
C ALA A 94 4.90 -5.68 -5.01
N GLY A 95 4.58 -6.52 -4.02
CA GLY A 95 5.44 -6.81 -2.87
C GLY A 95 5.53 -5.67 -1.85
N ALA A 96 6.28 -5.86 -0.77
CA ALA A 96 6.39 -4.85 0.29
C ALA A 96 6.98 -3.52 -0.20
N GLY A 97 6.55 -2.43 0.44
CA GLY A 97 7.02 -1.07 0.16
C GLY A 97 5.92 -0.02 0.22
N THR A 98 6.26 1.19 -0.19
CA THR A 98 5.33 2.32 -0.21
C THR A 98 5.05 2.75 -1.64
N CYS A 99 3.78 3.01 -1.93
CA CYS A 99 3.34 3.64 -3.17
C CYS A 99 2.52 4.89 -2.87
N LEU A 100 2.50 5.80 -3.84
CA LEU A 100 1.75 7.04 -3.77
C LEU A 100 0.74 7.07 -4.92
N ILE A 101 -0.50 7.40 -4.58
CA ILE A 101 -1.58 7.61 -5.55
C ILE A 101 -1.78 9.10 -5.72
N TRP A 102 -1.81 9.54 -6.98
CA TRP A 102 -2.00 10.93 -7.38
C TRP A 102 -3.17 11.04 -8.35
N TYR A 103 -3.78 12.22 -8.41
CA TYR A 103 -4.71 12.58 -9.47
C TYR A 103 -4.04 13.60 -10.39
N LEU A 104 -4.05 13.29 -11.69
CA LEU A 104 -3.41 14.10 -12.72
C LEU A 104 -4.48 14.70 -13.61
N ARG A 105 -4.44 16.02 -13.78
CA ARG A 105 -5.21 16.76 -14.78
C ARG A 105 -4.28 17.38 -15.79
N PHE A 106 -4.62 17.26 -17.08
CA PHE A 106 -3.72 17.68 -18.15
C PHE A 106 -4.46 18.03 -19.44
N GLU A 107 -3.76 18.76 -20.30
CA GLU A 107 -4.17 19.04 -21.67
C GLU A 107 -3.40 18.17 -22.67
N ASP A 108 -3.89 18.13 -23.91
CA ASP A 108 -3.22 17.41 -25.00
C ASP A 108 -1.75 17.87 -25.17
N GLY A 109 -0.87 16.90 -25.43
CA GLY A 109 0.57 17.15 -25.56
C GLY A 109 1.41 16.90 -24.30
N LEU A 110 0.80 16.39 -23.23
CA LEU A 110 1.53 15.85 -22.07
C LEU A 110 2.50 14.74 -22.50
N GLN A 111 3.71 14.77 -21.93
CA GLN A 111 4.76 13.79 -22.14
C GLN A 111 5.27 13.26 -20.79
N GLY A 112 5.73 12.00 -20.78
CA GLY A 112 6.35 11.38 -19.59
C GLY A 112 5.38 10.58 -18.70
N ALA A 113 4.06 10.64 -18.95
CA ALA A 113 3.07 9.84 -18.23
C ALA A 113 3.03 8.40 -18.78
N GLU A 114 4.09 7.64 -18.54
CA GLU A 114 4.24 6.25 -18.98
C GLU A 114 4.83 5.40 -17.86
N VAL A 115 4.43 4.12 -17.76
CA VAL A 115 4.96 3.20 -16.74
C VAL A 115 6.47 3.01 -16.92
N GLY A 116 7.21 3.11 -15.82
CA GLY A 116 8.67 3.04 -15.79
C GLY A 116 9.39 4.38 -16.03
N LEU A 117 8.67 5.47 -16.30
CA LEU A 117 9.22 6.83 -16.25
C LEU A 117 8.96 7.46 -14.88
N ASN A 118 9.60 8.60 -14.59
CA ASN A 118 9.44 9.29 -13.32
C ASN A 118 8.43 10.45 -13.43
N ALA A 119 7.49 10.52 -12.47
CA ALA A 119 6.45 11.55 -12.43
C ALA A 119 7.00 12.97 -12.22
N ASN A 120 8.22 13.12 -11.71
CA ASN A 120 8.90 14.42 -11.61
C ASN A 120 9.37 14.95 -12.97
N ASP A 121 9.44 14.10 -13.99
CA ASP A 121 9.90 14.43 -15.33
C ASP A 121 8.74 14.73 -16.32
N LEU A 122 7.51 14.81 -15.82
CA LEU A 122 6.33 15.17 -16.61
C LEU A 122 6.51 16.54 -17.28
N GLN A 123 6.15 16.62 -18.56
CA GLN A 123 6.28 17.85 -19.36
C GLN A 123 4.97 18.13 -20.10
N GLY A 124 4.52 19.39 -20.04
CA GLY A 124 3.29 19.83 -20.70
C GLY A 124 2.50 20.79 -19.80
N ASN A 125 1.23 20.98 -20.14
CA ASN A 125 0.28 21.71 -19.30
C ASN A 125 -0.49 20.71 -18.44
N PHE A 126 -0.13 20.62 -17.16
CA PHE A 126 -0.72 19.68 -16.21
C PHE A 126 -0.67 20.22 -14.79
N ASP A 127 -1.43 19.57 -13.91
CA ASP A 127 -1.34 19.69 -12.47
C ASP A 127 -1.50 18.33 -11.80
N LEU A 128 -0.82 18.13 -10.67
CA LEU A 128 -0.82 16.89 -9.89
C LEU A 128 -1.32 17.20 -8.48
N SER A 129 -2.28 16.42 -7.98
CA SER A 129 -2.84 16.63 -6.64
C SER A 129 -1.83 16.37 -5.52
N ASN A 130 -2.25 16.50 -4.26
CA ASN A 130 -1.58 15.77 -3.18
C ASN A 130 -1.58 14.26 -3.45
N SER A 131 -0.67 13.54 -2.81
CA SER A 131 -0.68 12.07 -2.82
C SER A 131 -1.58 11.50 -1.71
N ILE A 132 -2.04 10.28 -1.95
CA ILE A 132 -2.50 9.34 -0.92
C ILE A 132 -1.46 8.23 -0.80
N GLU A 133 -1.02 7.95 0.42
CA GLU A 133 -0.04 6.89 0.70
C GLU A 133 -0.71 5.52 0.82
N VAL A 134 -0.08 4.52 0.21
CA VAL A 134 -0.37 3.10 0.36
C VAL A 134 0.88 2.38 0.86
N VAL A 135 0.83 1.86 2.08
CA VAL A 135 1.92 1.07 2.67
C VAL A 135 1.59 -0.41 2.57
N ARG A 136 2.50 -1.21 2.03
CA ARG A 136 2.38 -2.67 1.92
C ARG A 136 3.41 -3.34 2.81
N ASN A 137 2.94 -4.05 3.82
CA ASN A 137 3.79 -4.73 4.78
C ASN A 137 3.95 -6.20 4.42
N GLU A 138 5.16 -6.73 4.60
CA GLU A 138 5.46 -8.17 4.46
C GLU A 138 6.36 -8.58 5.63
N PRO A 139 5.75 -8.86 6.82
CA PRO A 139 6.50 -9.35 7.95
C PRO A 139 7.20 -10.66 7.61
N ASN A 140 8.40 -10.86 8.15
CA ASN A 140 9.17 -12.08 7.96
C ASN A 140 9.67 -12.58 9.31
N GLY A 141 9.16 -13.72 9.77
CA GLY A 141 9.59 -14.37 11.01
C GLY A 141 11.01 -14.94 10.94
N GLY A 142 11.55 -15.11 9.72
CA GLY A 142 12.87 -15.66 9.44
C GLY A 142 13.07 -17.07 9.97
N THR A 143 14.34 -17.43 10.20
CA THR A 143 14.72 -18.75 10.74
C THR A 143 15.30 -18.61 12.14
N ILE A 144 14.90 -19.49 13.05
CA ILE A 144 15.50 -19.66 14.38
C ILE A 144 16.27 -20.97 14.48
N THR A 145 17.41 -20.93 15.16
CA THR A 145 18.28 -22.08 15.46
C THR A 145 18.62 -22.14 16.95
N GLY A 146 19.19 -23.26 17.44
CA GLY A 146 19.66 -23.39 18.83
C GLY A 146 19.19 -24.65 19.57
N GLY A 147 18.16 -25.33 19.07
CA GLY A 147 17.69 -26.62 19.59
C GLY A 147 17.87 -27.78 18.59
N PRO A 148 17.10 -28.88 18.72
CA PRO A 148 16.05 -29.12 19.71
C PRO A 148 16.59 -29.27 21.14
N PHE A 149 15.74 -29.04 22.13
CA PHE A 149 16.07 -29.21 23.55
C PHE A 149 15.41 -30.45 24.14
N ASN A 150 16.08 -31.08 25.11
CA ASN A 150 15.58 -32.27 25.80
C ASN A 150 15.87 -32.17 27.30
N PHE A 151 14.82 -32.21 28.11
CA PHE A 151 14.81 -32.01 29.56
C PHE A 151 14.14 -33.18 30.28
N THR A 152 14.43 -33.33 31.56
CA THR A 152 13.79 -34.34 32.43
C THR A 152 13.03 -33.62 33.51
N VAL A 153 11.75 -33.96 33.71
CA VAL A 153 10.92 -33.32 34.72
C VAL A 153 11.29 -33.86 36.10
N ASP A 154 12.26 -33.23 36.75
CA ASP A 154 12.87 -33.71 38.01
C ASP A 154 12.78 -32.73 39.19
N GLY A 155 12.15 -31.57 38.99
CA GLY A 155 12.05 -30.51 40.00
C GLY A 155 13.22 -29.52 39.99
N THR A 156 14.21 -29.71 39.11
CA THR A 156 15.29 -28.76 38.85
C THR A 156 14.88 -27.83 37.72
N PRO A 157 15.06 -26.50 37.84
CA PRO A 157 14.73 -25.59 36.77
C PRO A 157 15.52 -25.88 35.48
N ASP A 158 14.79 -26.03 34.38
CA ASP A 158 15.30 -26.30 33.04
C ASP A 158 14.99 -25.12 32.11
N MET A 159 16.02 -24.37 31.72
CA MET A 159 15.90 -23.23 30.81
C MET A 159 16.56 -23.53 29.46
N VAL A 160 15.96 -23.04 28.38
CA VAL A 160 16.59 -23.05 27.05
C VAL A 160 17.67 -21.98 26.96
N SER A 161 18.65 -22.18 26.09
CA SER A 161 19.68 -21.18 25.80
C SER A 161 20.27 -21.36 24.41
N GLY A 162 20.92 -20.31 23.89
CA GLY A 162 21.67 -20.39 22.63
C GLY A 162 20.78 -20.34 21.39
N ILE A 163 19.56 -19.82 21.54
CA ILE A 163 18.66 -19.58 20.41
C ILE A 163 19.16 -18.36 19.64
N SER A 164 19.18 -18.44 18.32
CA SER A 164 19.60 -17.34 17.44
C SER A 164 18.67 -17.16 16.26
N LEU A 165 18.56 -15.90 15.82
CA LEU A 165 17.85 -15.46 14.62
C LEU A 165 18.83 -15.39 13.44
N ASP A 166 18.35 -15.71 12.24
CA ASP A 166 19.16 -15.62 11.01
C ASP A 166 19.47 -14.18 10.54
N GLY A 167 18.83 -13.17 11.13
CA GLY A 167 19.02 -11.75 10.84
C GLY A 167 18.20 -11.20 9.66
N ASN A 168 17.35 -12.03 9.03
CA ASN A 168 16.53 -11.62 7.88
C ASN A 168 15.10 -11.20 8.28
N GLN A 169 14.80 -11.07 9.57
CA GLN A 169 13.45 -10.83 10.05
C GLN A 169 13.00 -9.38 9.83
N SER A 170 11.81 -9.18 9.26
CA SER A 170 11.18 -7.87 8.98
C SER A 170 9.80 -7.73 9.63
N GLY A 171 9.29 -6.51 9.77
CA GLY A 171 8.01 -6.16 10.38
C GLY A 171 8.16 -5.23 11.59
N THR A 172 7.15 -4.45 11.92
CA THR A 172 7.26 -3.39 12.95
C THR A 172 7.36 -3.97 14.36
N ASN A 173 6.56 -5.00 14.67
CA ASN A 173 6.49 -5.62 15.98
C ASN A 173 7.08 -7.04 15.99
N SER A 174 7.47 -7.51 17.17
CA SER A 174 7.99 -8.87 17.35
C SER A 174 7.68 -9.45 18.73
N THR A 175 7.56 -10.76 18.81
CA THR A 175 7.51 -11.51 20.07
C THR A 175 7.97 -12.95 19.85
N TRP A 176 8.33 -13.65 20.93
CA TRP A 176 8.42 -15.11 20.90
C TRP A 176 7.05 -15.73 21.18
N VAL A 177 6.80 -16.90 20.61
CA VAL A 177 5.59 -17.67 20.87
C VAL A 177 6.01 -19.04 21.37
N VAL A 178 5.49 -19.44 22.53
CA VAL A 178 5.66 -20.80 23.05
C VAL A 178 4.31 -21.48 22.96
N THR A 179 4.24 -22.60 22.25
CA THR A 179 3.02 -23.41 22.10
C THR A 179 3.22 -24.80 22.66
N ASP A 180 2.12 -25.52 22.90
CA ASP A 180 2.16 -26.98 22.98
C ASP A 180 2.37 -27.62 21.58
N ASP A 181 2.35 -28.95 21.53
CA ASP A 181 2.53 -29.73 20.30
C ASP A 181 1.33 -29.71 19.35
N THR A 182 0.20 -29.14 19.78
CA THR A 182 -1.00 -28.90 18.96
C THR A 182 -1.17 -27.43 18.55
N GLY A 183 -0.21 -26.58 18.91
CA GLY A 183 -0.20 -25.16 18.56
C GLY A 183 -0.94 -24.23 19.53
N ASN A 184 -1.44 -24.71 20.67
CA ASN A 184 -2.05 -23.82 21.66
C ASN A 184 -0.97 -22.98 22.33
N ILE A 185 -1.16 -21.67 22.36
CA ILE A 185 -0.22 -20.70 22.91
C ILE A 185 -0.21 -20.83 24.43
N LEU A 186 0.97 -21.13 24.97
CA LEU A 186 1.25 -21.20 26.40
C LEU A 186 1.78 -19.86 26.91
N GLY A 187 2.55 -19.14 26.10
CA GLY A 187 3.15 -17.87 26.46
C GLY A 187 3.67 -17.07 25.27
N LEU A 188 3.86 -15.76 25.50
CA LEU A 188 4.34 -14.80 24.51
C LEU A 188 5.49 -13.96 25.08
N PRO A 189 6.71 -14.53 25.25
CA PRO A 189 7.82 -13.79 25.81
C PRO A 189 8.23 -12.64 24.88
N PRO A 190 8.26 -11.39 25.36
CA PRO A 190 8.50 -10.24 24.49
C PRO A 190 9.97 -10.14 24.03
N THR A 191 10.90 -10.74 24.77
CA THR A 191 12.33 -10.76 24.42
C THR A 191 12.92 -12.16 24.50
N LEU A 192 14.08 -12.35 23.86
CA LEU A 192 14.84 -13.61 23.97
C LEU A 192 15.25 -13.90 25.41
N ALA A 193 15.60 -12.87 26.19
CA ALA A 193 15.95 -13.04 27.60
C ALA A 193 14.76 -13.51 28.44
N ASP A 194 13.54 -13.04 28.14
CA ASP A 194 12.33 -13.52 28.80
C ASP A 194 12.01 -14.97 28.41
N LEU A 195 12.24 -15.35 27.15
CA LEU A 195 12.11 -16.74 26.69
C LEU A 195 13.13 -17.66 27.37
N GLU A 196 14.41 -17.29 27.39
CA GLU A 196 15.48 -18.06 28.04
C GLU A 196 15.36 -18.05 29.58
N GLY A 197 14.50 -17.18 30.13
CA GLY A 197 14.13 -17.18 31.55
C GLY A 197 13.02 -18.18 31.92
N ILE A 198 12.36 -18.81 30.95
CA ILE A 198 11.28 -19.77 31.21
C ILE A 198 11.84 -21.07 31.75
N ASN A 199 11.32 -21.50 32.89
CA ASN A 199 11.51 -22.84 33.42
C ASN A 199 10.53 -23.83 32.75
N PHE A 200 11.05 -24.75 31.95
CA PHE A 200 10.25 -25.76 31.25
C PHE A 200 9.88 -26.96 32.13
N ASP A 201 10.53 -27.13 33.29
CA ASP A 201 10.20 -28.17 34.29
C ASP A 201 8.78 -27.94 34.88
N ASP A 202 8.40 -26.67 35.08
CA ASP A 202 7.10 -26.27 35.68
C ASP A 202 5.88 -26.66 34.83
N ALA A 203 6.08 -26.91 33.53
CA ALA A 203 5.01 -27.21 32.59
C ALA A 203 4.73 -28.72 32.45
N GLY A 204 5.43 -29.58 33.21
CA GLY A 204 5.26 -31.03 33.20
C GLY A 204 5.78 -31.73 31.94
N ALA A 205 5.61 -33.05 31.87
CA ALA A 205 6.08 -33.86 30.75
C ALA A 205 5.29 -33.58 29.46
N GLY A 206 5.97 -33.60 28.32
CA GLY A 206 5.37 -33.34 27.00
C GLY A 206 6.29 -32.51 26.09
N VAL A 207 5.74 -32.08 24.96
CA VAL A 207 6.47 -31.30 23.95
C VAL A 207 5.93 -29.88 23.90
N CYS A 208 6.83 -28.90 23.83
CA CYS A 208 6.51 -27.52 23.47
C CYS A 208 7.25 -27.13 22.20
N LEU A 209 6.72 -26.13 21.50
CA LEU A 209 7.35 -25.54 20.33
C LEU A 209 7.62 -24.06 20.62
N ILE A 210 8.81 -23.60 20.24
CA ILE A 210 9.24 -22.21 20.32
C ILE A 210 9.24 -21.65 18.90
N TRP A 211 8.66 -20.47 18.73
CA TRP A 211 8.59 -19.74 17.46
C TRP A 211 8.99 -18.29 17.69
N TYR A 212 9.42 -17.62 16.62
CA TYR A 212 9.54 -16.18 16.56
C TYR A 212 8.48 -15.60 15.63
N LEU A 213 7.77 -14.57 16.09
CA LEU A 213 6.66 -13.95 15.39
C LEU A 213 7.02 -12.51 15.06
N ARG A 214 6.89 -12.14 13.79
CA ARG A 214 6.89 -10.74 13.32
C ARG A 214 5.51 -10.37 12.82
N PHE A 215 5.07 -9.16 13.13
CA PHE A 215 3.70 -8.73 12.85
C PHE A 215 3.57 -7.20 12.79
N GLU A 216 2.47 -6.75 12.21
CA GLU A 216 2.04 -5.36 12.20
C GLU A 216 0.88 -5.13 13.18
N ASP A 217 0.55 -3.87 13.42
CA ASP A 217 -0.60 -3.50 14.24
C ASP A 217 -1.89 -4.14 13.71
N GLY A 218 -2.78 -4.51 14.64
CA GLY A 218 -4.05 -5.17 14.31
C GLY A 218 -4.04 -6.70 14.37
N LEU A 219 -2.89 -7.34 14.66
CA LEU A 219 -2.81 -8.78 14.91
C LEU A 219 -3.86 -9.24 15.96
N GLN A 220 -4.58 -10.31 15.65
CA GLN A 220 -5.53 -10.97 16.55
C GLN A 220 -5.14 -12.42 16.83
N GLY A 221 -5.60 -12.95 17.96
CA GLY A 221 -5.40 -14.37 18.33
C GLY A 221 -4.08 -14.67 19.06
N ALA A 222 -3.14 -13.72 19.14
CA ALA A 222 -1.89 -13.89 19.88
C ALA A 222 -2.11 -13.70 21.39
N ALA A 223 -2.67 -14.71 22.06
CA ALA A 223 -2.86 -14.72 23.50
C ALA A 223 -2.79 -16.15 24.07
N PRO A 224 -2.38 -16.34 25.35
CA PRO A 224 -2.40 -17.65 25.99
C PRO A 224 -3.78 -18.31 25.94
N GLY A 225 -3.81 -19.60 25.60
CA GLY A 225 -5.03 -20.39 25.42
C GLY A 225 -5.65 -20.33 24.03
N MET A 226 -5.20 -19.44 23.14
CA MET A 226 -5.57 -19.42 21.72
C MET A 226 -4.65 -20.37 20.91
N ASN A 227 -5.01 -20.71 19.68
CA ASN A 227 -4.16 -21.50 18.80
C ASN A 227 -3.36 -20.62 17.83
N ALA A 228 -2.08 -20.92 17.64
CA ALA A 228 -1.21 -20.20 16.71
C ALA A 228 -1.63 -20.36 15.23
N SER A 229 -2.40 -21.40 14.88
CA SER A 229 -3.00 -21.53 13.55
C SER A 229 -4.14 -20.55 13.29
N ASP A 230 -4.70 -19.97 14.35
CA ASP A 230 -5.87 -19.09 14.30
C ASP A 230 -5.47 -17.61 14.37
N LEU A 231 -4.16 -17.32 14.26
CA LEU A 231 -3.68 -15.96 14.13
C LEU A 231 -4.22 -15.33 12.85
N SER A 232 -4.62 -14.07 12.95
CA SER A 232 -5.13 -13.29 11.82
C SER A 232 -4.61 -11.86 11.86
N GLY A 233 -4.42 -11.26 10.69
CA GLY A 233 -3.76 -9.97 10.50
C GLY A 233 -2.47 -10.14 9.70
N CYS A 234 -1.63 -9.12 9.67
CA CYS A 234 -0.38 -9.16 8.92
C CYS A 234 0.76 -9.69 9.79
N PHE A 235 1.21 -10.93 9.55
CA PHE A 235 2.24 -11.57 10.36
C PHE A 235 3.00 -12.67 9.63
N SER A 236 4.12 -13.09 10.24
CA SER A 236 4.90 -14.25 9.82
C SER A 236 5.53 -14.94 11.03
N LEU A 237 5.36 -16.25 11.09
CA LEU A 237 6.02 -17.14 12.06
C LEU A 237 7.28 -17.73 11.45
N SER A 238 8.33 -17.86 12.26
CA SER A 238 9.54 -18.60 11.91
C SER A 238 9.26 -20.11 11.80
N ASN A 239 10.29 -20.90 11.46
CA ASN A 239 10.27 -22.32 11.84
C ASN A 239 10.15 -22.48 13.37
N SER A 240 9.74 -23.67 13.84
CA SER A 240 9.74 -23.98 15.27
C SER A 240 11.05 -24.63 15.73
N ILE A 241 11.37 -24.47 17.02
CA ILE A 241 12.30 -25.31 17.78
C ILE A 241 11.53 -26.13 18.81
N SER A 242 11.74 -27.44 18.86
CA SER A 242 11.07 -28.31 19.83
C SER A 242 11.81 -28.38 21.17
N VAL A 243 11.05 -28.38 22.26
CA VAL A 243 11.50 -28.70 23.62
C VAL A 243 10.75 -29.94 24.09
N THR A 244 11.47 -31.04 24.31
CA THR A 244 10.90 -32.30 24.85
C THR A 244 11.20 -32.41 26.34
N ARG A 245 10.19 -32.70 27.15
CA ARG A 245 10.28 -32.87 28.61
C ARG A 245 9.82 -34.29 28.97
N ASN A 246 10.71 -35.11 29.53
CA ASN A 246 10.46 -36.52 29.84
C ASN A 246 10.27 -36.80 31.33
#